data_AF-A0A9P5JZI8-F1
#
_entry.id   AF-A0A9P5JZI8-F1
#
_cell.length_a   1.000
_cell.length_b   1.000
_cell.length_c   1.000
_cell.angle_alpha   90.00
_cell.angle_beta   90.00
_cell.angle_gamma   90.00
#
_symmetry.space_group_name_H-M   'P 1'
#
loop_
_entity.id
_entity.type
_entity.pdbx_description
1 polymer ?
#
loop_
_entity_poly.entity_id
_entity_poly.type
_entity_poly.pdbx_seq_one_letter_code
_entity_poly.pdbx_strand_id
1 'polypeptide(L)'
;MWIYQRVAIWNRTIDASDFYESSFWKDPDPVSGLGDRGDPDAIFSVPDGGFRNLHLSCPSPHTVRRNFTSFPFNVRFAIFTDHSKMMGNLLLSAPVIEAIFATSAGNYKEFR
;
A
#
# COMPACT_ATOMS: atom_id res chain seq x y z
N MET A 1 20.32 -29.34 -16.95
CA MET A 1 20.77 -28.12 -16.23
C MET A 1 19.53 -27.37 -15.81
N TRP A 2 19.18 -27.37 -14.52
CA TRP A 2 17.98 -26.67 -14.03
C TRP A 2 18.38 -25.24 -13.67
N ILE A 3 17.83 -24.27 -14.39
CA ILE A 3 18.03 -22.86 -14.11
C ILE A 3 17.00 -22.47 -13.05
N TYR A 4 17.43 -22.28 -11.81
CA TYR A 4 16.57 -21.70 -10.78
C TYR A 4 16.42 -20.20 -11.06
N GLN A 5 15.31 -19.80 -11.68
CA GLN A 5 14.92 -18.39 -11.73
C GLN A 5 14.48 -17.96 -10.32
N ARG A 6 15.15 -16.93 -9.77
CA ARG A 6 14.74 -16.30 -8.51
C ARG A 6 13.63 -15.30 -8.80
N VAL A 7 12.56 -15.36 -8.04
CA VAL A 7 11.47 -14.37 -8.07
C VAL A 7 11.85 -13.24 -7.13
N ALA A 8 11.89 -12.01 -7.65
CA ALA A 8 12.11 -10.82 -6.84
C ALA A 8 10.89 -10.59 -5.91
N ILE A 9 11.16 -10.15 -4.68
CA ILE A 9 10.13 -9.90 -3.66
C ILE A 9 10.12 -8.42 -3.33
N TRP A 10 8.94 -7.82 -3.31
CA TRP A 10 8.77 -6.46 -2.80
C TRP A 10 8.66 -6.45 -1.28
N ASN A 11 9.66 -5.88 -0.61
CA ASN A 11 9.63 -5.68 0.83
C ASN A 11 8.83 -4.43 1.20
N ARG A 12 7.54 -4.60 1.50
CA ARG A 12 6.65 -3.48 1.81
C ARG A 12 6.99 -2.72 3.09
N THR A 13 7.74 -3.32 4.03
CA THR A 13 7.96 -2.69 5.35
C THR A 13 8.86 -1.46 5.26
N ILE A 14 9.77 -1.42 4.28
CA ILE A 14 10.68 -0.29 4.06
C ILE A 14 9.99 0.89 3.34
N ASP A 15 8.94 0.60 2.57
CA ASP A 15 8.21 1.58 1.78
C ASP A 15 6.90 2.02 2.46
N ALA A 16 6.53 1.39 3.60
CA ALA A 16 5.26 1.63 4.26
C ALA A 16 5.10 3.08 4.78
N SER A 17 6.21 3.71 5.19
CA SER A 17 6.21 5.10 5.68
C SER A 17 6.12 6.13 4.56
N ASP A 18 6.63 5.80 3.37
CA ASP A 18 6.61 6.68 2.19
C ASP A 18 6.49 5.85 0.91
N PHE A 19 5.24 5.47 0.60
CA PHE A 19 4.92 4.64 -0.54
C PHE A 19 5.30 5.30 -1.88
N TYR A 20 5.18 6.62 -1.98
CA TYR A 20 5.37 7.34 -3.23
C TYR A 20 6.84 7.47 -3.62
N GLU A 21 7.76 7.44 -2.65
CA GLU A 21 9.19 7.51 -2.91
C GLU A 21 9.88 6.16 -3.10
N SER A 22 9.14 5.06 -2.95
CA SER A 22 9.65 3.70 -3.13
C SER A 22 10.36 3.52 -4.47
N SER A 23 11.51 2.84 -4.45
CA SER A 23 12.21 2.41 -5.67
C SER A 23 11.40 1.40 -6.48
N PHE A 24 10.36 0.79 -5.89
CA PHE A 24 9.45 -0.14 -6.57
C PHE A 24 8.75 0.50 -7.78
N TRP A 25 8.50 1.82 -7.75
CA TRP A 25 7.87 2.56 -8.85
C TRP A 25 8.89 3.13 -9.85
N LYS A 26 10.19 3.13 -9.50
CA LYS A 26 11.26 3.78 -10.27
C LYS A 26 11.90 2.78 -11.26
N ASP A 27 11.08 2.05 -12.00
CA ASP A 27 11.52 1.03 -12.96
C ASP A 27 10.82 1.19 -14.33
N PRO A 28 11.34 2.07 -15.21
CA PRO A 28 10.71 2.43 -16.48
C PRO A 28 11.02 1.44 -17.62
N ASP A 29 11.78 0.37 -17.37
CA ASP A 29 12.26 -0.55 -18.41
C ASP A 29 11.07 -1.12 -19.23
N PRO A 30 11.06 -0.98 -20.56
CA PRO A 30 9.91 -1.33 -21.40
C PRO A 30 9.67 -2.83 -21.54
N VAL A 31 10.56 -3.69 -21.04
CA VAL A 31 10.48 -5.16 -21.18
C VAL A 31 10.21 -5.82 -19.83
N SER A 32 10.99 -5.47 -18.80
CA SER A 32 10.90 -6.08 -17.47
C SER A 32 10.42 -5.12 -16.38
N GLY A 33 10.35 -3.82 -16.68
CA GLY A 33 10.06 -2.81 -15.68
C GLY A 33 8.61 -2.84 -15.23
N LEU A 34 8.40 -2.60 -13.93
CA LEU A 34 7.04 -2.53 -13.38
C LEU A 34 6.32 -1.24 -13.80
N GLY A 35 7.06 -0.20 -14.17
CA GLY A 35 6.52 1.13 -14.47
C GLY A 35 6.14 1.91 -13.22
N ASP A 36 5.91 3.21 -13.42
CA ASP A 36 5.60 4.16 -12.37
C ASP A 36 4.19 3.95 -11.78
N ARG A 37 3.88 4.77 -10.78
CA ARG A 37 2.51 5.00 -10.32
C ARG A 37 1.62 5.43 -11.48
N GLY A 38 0.32 5.17 -11.34
CA GLY A 38 -0.66 5.57 -12.34
C GLY A 38 -0.75 7.09 -12.45
N ASP A 39 -0.83 7.60 -13.67
CA ASP A 39 -0.96 9.03 -13.96
C ASP A 39 -2.40 9.51 -13.66
N PRO A 40 -2.60 10.42 -12.68
CA PRO A 40 -3.93 10.95 -12.35
C PRO A 40 -4.64 11.63 -13.52
N ASP A 41 -3.89 12.24 -14.45
CA ASP A 41 -4.44 12.92 -15.63
C ASP A 41 -4.83 11.93 -16.74
N ALA A 42 -4.37 10.68 -16.64
CA ALA A 42 -4.68 9.58 -17.55
C ALA A 42 -5.47 8.44 -16.89
N ILE A 43 -6.37 8.77 -15.95
CA ILE A 43 -7.23 7.80 -15.24
C ILE A 43 -6.39 6.73 -14.53
N PHE A 44 -5.27 7.16 -13.94
CA PHE A 44 -4.31 6.32 -13.24
C PHE A 44 -3.68 5.23 -14.09
N SER A 45 -3.64 5.38 -15.42
CA SER A 45 -2.95 4.46 -16.31
C SER A 45 -1.45 4.48 -16.03
N VAL A 46 -0.79 3.31 -16.10
CA VAL A 46 0.67 3.22 -15.92
C VAL A 46 1.36 3.83 -17.15
N PRO A 47 2.21 4.88 -16.97
CA PRO A 47 2.76 5.63 -18.10
C PRO A 47 3.94 4.93 -18.80
N ASP A 48 4.67 4.08 -18.08
CA ASP A 48 5.91 3.46 -18.55
C ASP A 48 6.11 2.01 -18.03
N GLY A 49 7.33 1.49 -18.16
CA GLY A 49 7.61 0.08 -17.86
C GLY A 49 7.04 -0.89 -18.91
N GLY A 50 7.19 -2.19 -18.65
CA GLY A 50 6.69 -3.29 -19.49
C GLY A 50 5.17 -3.45 -19.43
N PHE A 51 4.52 -2.88 -18.41
CA PHE A 51 3.07 -2.96 -18.24
C PHE A 51 2.27 -1.82 -18.89
N ARG A 52 2.92 -0.75 -19.41
CA ARG A 52 2.22 0.41 -19.99
C ARG A 52 1.19 0.05 -21.06
N ASN A 53 1.47 -0.99 -21.85
CA ASN A 53 0.62 -1.44 -22.96
C ASN A 53 -0.11 -2.75 -22.67
N LEU A 54 0.01 -3.30 -21.45
CA LEU A 54 -0.66 -4.53 -21.08
C LEU A 54 -2.18 -4.28 -21.01
N HIS A 55 -2.91 -4.92 -21.92
CA HIS A 55 -4.37 -4.85 -21.96
C HIS A 55 -4.98 -5.96 -21.09
N LEU A 56 -5.81 -5.55 -20.14
CA LEU A 56 -6.60 -6.40 -19.27
C LEU A 56 -8.04 -6.44 -19.76
N SER A 57 -8.62 -7.63 -19.86
CA SER A 57 -9.99 -7.82 -20.38
C SER A 57 -11.08 -7.73 -19.29
N CYS A 58 -10.75 -7.96 -18.02
CA CYS A 58 -11.71 -8.07 -16.92
C CYS A 58 -11.57 -6.90 -15.93
N PRO A 59 -12.68 -6.33 -15.42
CA PRO A 59 -14.08 -6.58 -15.78
C PRO A 59 -14.49 -5.92 -17.12
N SER A 60 -13.69 -4.99 -17.64
CA SER A 60 -13.86 -4.33 -18.94
C SER A 60 -12.49 -4.07 -19.56
N PRO A 61 -12.32 -4.02 -20.89
CA PRO A 61 -11.03 -3.75 -21.53
C PRO A 61 -10.39 -2.43 -21.07
N HIS A 62 -9.17 -2.49 -20.55
CA HIS A 62 -8.36 -1.32 -20.15
C HIS A 62 -6.87 -1.67 -20.06
N THR A 63 -6.00 -0.65 -20.01
CA THR A 63 -4.59 -0.80 -19.64
C THR A 63 -4.43 -0.89 -18.13
N VAL A 64 -3.26 -1.35 -17.65
CA VAL A 64 -2.97 -1.41 -16.21
C VAL A 64 -3.12 -0.02 -15.58
N ARG A 65 -3.83 0.04 -14.45
CA ARG A 65 -4.04 1.25 -13.66
C ARG A 65 -3.60 1.06 -12.22
N ARG A 66 -3.05 2.11 -11.61
CA ARG A 66 -2.57 2.10 -10.22
C ARG A 66 -2.95 3.40 -9.52
N ASN A 67 -3.90 3.31 -8.61
CA ASN A 67 -4.27 4.41 -7.72
C ASN A 67 -4.09 3.95 -6.27
N PHE A 68 -3.07 4.47 -5.59
CA PHE A 68 -2.82 4.14 -4.19
C PHE A 68 -3.57 5.10 -3.27
N THR A 69 -4.16 4.54 -2.23
CA THR A 69 -4.76 5.30 -1.13
C THR A 69 -4.39 4.62 0.18
N SER A 70 -3.83 5.38 1.12
CA SER A 70 -3.50 4.87 2.46
C SER A 70 -4.74 4.42 3.23
N PHE A 71 -5.91 4.95 2.87
CA PHE A 71 -7.20 4.63 3.49
C PHE A 71 -8.23 4.30 2.42
N PRO A 72 -8.21 3.07 1.86
CA PRO A 72 -9.13 2.67 0.78
C PRO A 72 -10.60 2.68 1.23
N PHE A 73 -10.85 2.63 2.54
CA PHE A 73 -12.18 2.63 3.13
C PHE A 73 -12.34 3.82 4.09
N ASN A 74 -12.29 5.05 3.57
CA ASN A 74 -12.74 6.23 4.31
C ASN A 74 -14.28 6.34 4.26
N VAL A 75 -14.94 5.26 4.67
CA VAL A 75 -16.39 5.11 4.70
C VAL A 75 -16.82 5.04 6.16
N ARG A 76 -17.81 5.86 6.52
CA ARG A 76 -18.51 5.81 7.80
C ARG A 76 -19.31 4.52 7.90
N PHE A 77 -18.66 3.39 8.13
CA PHE A 77 -19.36 2.16 8.45
C PHE A 77 -19.91 2.31 9.88
N ALA A 78 -21.22 2.13 10.05
CA ALA A 78 -21.91 2.26 11.34
C ALA A 78 -21.41 1.30 12.44
N ILE A 79 -20.55 0.34 12.09
CA ILE A 79 -19.86 -0.58 13.01
C ILE A 79 -18.54 -0.02 13.59
N PHE A 80 -18.00 1.08 13.02
CA PHE A 80 -16.87 1.80 13.60
C PHE A 80 -17.38 3.12 14.20
N THR A 81 -17.77 3.09 15.46
CA THR A 81 -18.46 4.18 16.16
C THR A 81 -17.59 5.39 16.51
N ASP A 82 -16.29 5.35 16.20
CA ASP A 82 -15.33 6.40 16.57
C ASP A 82 -14.45 6.79 15.37
N HIS A 83 -14.96 7.70 14.54
CA HIS A 83 -14.25 8.21 13.36
C HIS A 83 -12.98 8.99 13.72
N SER A 84 -12.87 9.49 14.96
CA SER A 84 -11.66 10.15 15.48
C SER A 84 -10.46 9.20 15.59
N LYS A 85 -10.71 7.88 15.63
CA LYS A 85 -9.67 6.83 15.64
C LYS A 85 -9.32 6.28 14.26
N MET A 86 -10.01 6.72 13.19
CA MET A 86 -9.70 6.32 11.80
C MET A 86 -8.55 7.13 11.18
N MET A 87 -7.92 8.02 11.95
CA MET A 87 -6.71 8.73 11.57
C MET A 87 -5.49 7.81 11.72
N GLY A 88 -5.18 7.01 10.69
CA GLY A 88 -4.03 6.08 10.75
C GLY A 88 -2.68 6.76 10.97
N ASN A 89 -2.58 8.07 10.74
CA ASN A 89 -1.36 8.84 11.01
C ASN A 89 -1.19 9.17 12.51
N LEU A 90 -2.28 9.23 13.28
CA LEU A 90 -2.22 9.45 14.73
C LEU A 90 -1.80 8.16 15.45
N LEU A 91 -2.31 7.00 15.01
CA LEU A 91 -2.09 5.70 15.64
C LEU A 91 -0.66 5.14 15.44
N LEU A 92 0.05 5.58 14.42
CA LEU A 92 1.43 5.15 14.11
C LEU A 92 2.47 6.22 14.43
N SER A 93 2.07 7.31 15.09
CA SER A 93 3.01 8.33 15.54
C SER A 93 3.91 7.77 16.65
N ALA A 94 5.19 8.15 16.63
CA ALA A 94 6.14 7.80 17.69
C ALA A 94 5.59 8.00 19.11
N PRO A 95 4.92 9.12 19.47
CA PRO A 95 4.39 9.29 20.82
C PRO A 95 3.26 8.30 21.17
N VAL A 96 2.46 7.85 20.21
CA VAL A 96 1.42 6.84 20.46
C VAL A 96 2.03 5.46 20.65
N ILE A 97 3.07 5.11 19.89
CA ILE A 97 3.81 3.85 20.07
C ILE A 97 4.50 3.81 21.44
N GLU A 98 5.16 4.89 21.84
CA GLU A 98 5.78 5.00 23.17
C GLU A 98 4.76 4.92 24.30
N ALA A 99 3.56 5.51 24.13
CA ALA A 99 2.48 5.38 25.09
C ALA A 99 1.97 3.94 25.24
N ILE A 100 1.95 3.16 24.16
CA ILE A 100 1.58 1.73 24.20
C ILE A 100 2.62 0.93 24.99
N PHE A 101 3.91 1.17 24.76
CA PHE A 101 4.98 0.51 25.51
C PHE A 101 5.04 0.94 26.99
N ALA A 102 4.66 2.19 27.29
CA ALA A 102 4.58 2.70 28.66
C ALA A 102 3.32 2.25 29.42
N THR A 103 2.28 1.76 28.71
CA THR A 103 1.09 1.18 29.34
C THR A 103 1.49 -0.16 29.97
N SER A 104 1.56 -0.21 31.30
CA SER A 104 2.04 -1.38 32.04
C SER A 104 1.18 -2.63 31.77
N ALA A 105 1.78 -3.81 31.99
CA ALA A 105 1.11 -5.10 31.90
C ALA A 105 -0.14 -5.13 32.81
N GLY A 106 -1.31 -4.84 32.22
CA GLY A 106 -2.58 -4.79 32.93
C GLY A 106 -2.89 -6.11 33.64
N ASN A 107 -3.46 -6.02 34.84
CA ASN A 107 -3.90 -7.16 35.64
C ASN A 107 -5.03 -7.91 34.92
N TYR A 108 -4.66 -8.97 34.19
CA TYR A 108 -5.56 -9.80 33.37
C TYR A 108 -6.43 -10.77 34.18
N LYS A 109 -6.54 -10.61 35.51
CA LYS A 109 -7.25 -11.55 36.40
C LYS A 109 -8.58 -11.06 36.95
N GLU A 110 -9.00 -9.83 36.66
CA GLU A 110 -10.25 -9.28 37.20
C GLU A 110 -11.29 -9.07 36.12
N PHE A 111 -11.82 -10.18 35.59
CA PHE A 111 -13.15 -10.20 35.00
C PHE A 111 -14.08 -10.83 36.04
N ARG A 112 -14.82 -10.00 36.77
CA ARG A 112 -15.90 -10.44 37.65
C ARG A 112 -17.18 -9.70 37.31
#